data_AF-A0A3M2A5M2-F1
#
_entry.id   AF-A0A3M2A5M2-F1
#
_cell.length_a   1.000
_cell.length_b   1.000
_cell.length_c   1.000
_cell.angle_alpha   90.00
_cell.angle_beta   90.00
_cell.angle_gamma   90.00
#
_symmetry.space_group_name_H-M   'P 1'
#
loop_
_entity.id
_entity.type
_entity.pdbx_description
1 polymer ?
#
loop_
_entity_poly.entity_id
_entity_poly.type
_entity_poly.pdbx_seq_one_letter_code
_entity_poly.pdbx_strand_id
1 'polypeptide(L)'
;MAERRADTAYPPQTYETFDGFMQQVVKDVYEGGAKRAEFVALLIASGELLPMAWGRVRKSGVKELAMGAAGVVALRMAVKWLLGGPLGIILTGFTAATLVSFLWSNQKEVFARVGPYKRIIRDAREKFEDIQDKYQDGRYDEGERALLIEGLLRRVVSEIEAPLPEPDPSTEDGEEDAKAP
;
A
#
# COMPACT_ATOMS: atom_id res chain seq x y z
N MET A 1 -1.16 -25.41 -30.81
CA MET A 1 -1.32 -23.97 -31.03
C MET A 1 -0.62 -23.27 -29.89
N ALA A 2 0.36 -22.40 -30.16
CA ALA A 2 1.04 -21.65 -29.10
C ALA A 2 0.11 -20.54 -28.62
N GLU A 3 -0.25 -20.54 -27.33
CA GLU A 3 -0.97 -19.43 -26.70
C GLU A 3 -0.16 -18.14 -26.92
N ARG A 4 -0.74 -17.18 -27.65
CA ARG A 4 -0.26 -15.80 -27.60
C ARG A 4 -0.64 -15.27 -26.22
N ARG A 5 0.23 -15.48 -25.23
CA ARG A 5 0.15 -14.73 -23.97
C ARG A 5 0.21 -13.25 -24.33
N ALA A 6 -0.72 -12.47 -23.79
CA ALA A 6 -0.64 -11.02 -23.91
C ALA A 6 0.75 -10.53 -23.44
N ASP A 7 1.36 -9.62 -24.19
CA ASP A 7 2.66 -9.04 -23.83
C ASP A 7 2.43 -8.04 -22.68
N THR A 8 2.48 -8.53 -21.46
CA THR A 8 2.12 -7.80 -20.23
C THR A 8 3.32 -7.07 -19.64
N ALA A 9 3.15 -5.83 -19.17
CA ALA A 9 4.24 -5.02 -18.62
C ALA A 9 4.75 -5.48 -17.23
N TYR A 10 3.91 -6.19 -16.46
CA TYR A 10 4.19 -6.61 -15.10
C TYR A 10 4.19 -8.14 -14.94
N PRO A 11 4.61 -8.68 -13.79
CA PRO A 11 4.48 -10.10 -13.51
C PRO A 11 3.01 -10.58 -13.47
N PRO A 12 2.73 -11.86 -13.79
CA PRO A 12 1.36 -12.39 -13.87
C PRO A 12 0.52 -12.14 -12.61
N GLN A 13 1.12 -12.29 -11.41
CA GLN A 13 0.41 -12.10 -10.15
C GLN A 13 -0.21 -10.70 -9.97
N THR A 14 0.33 -9.68 -10.65
CA THR A 14 -0.19 -8.30 -10.66
C THR A 14 -1.57 -8.24 -11.30
N TYR A 15 -1.84 -9.10 -12.27
CA TYR A 15 -3.09 -9.16 -13.03
C TYR A 15 -4.08 -10.16 -12.47
N GLU A 16 -3.68 -11.03 -11.53
CA GLU A 16 -4.52 -12.13 -11.03
C GLU A 16 -5.11 -11.83 -9.66
N THR A 17 -4.39 -11.08 -8.82
CA THR A 17 -4.79 -10.85 -7.43
C THR A 17 -4.57 -9.40 -7.02
N PHE A 18 -5.46 -8.89 -6.16
CA PHE A 18 -5.29 -7.54 -5.62
C PHE A 18 -4.00 -7.41 -4.77
N ASP A 19 -3.59 -8.49 -4.10
CA ASP A 19 -2.33 -8.50 -3.33
C ASP A 19 -1.10 -8.36 -4.24
N GLY A 20 -1.12 -8.97 -5.43
CA GLY A 20 -0.06 -8.81 -6.43
C GLY A 20 -0.08 -7.42 -7.06
N PHE A 21 -1.27 -6.89 -7.35
CA PHE A 21 -1.47 -5.51 -7.77
C PHE A 21 -0.85 -4.51 -6.77
N MET A 22 -1.19 -4.63 -5.49
CA MET A 22 -0.67 -3.75 -4.44
C MET A 22 0.83 -3.88 -4.23
N GLN A 23 1.39 -5.09 -4.36
CA GLN A 23 2.85 -5.28 -4.32
C GLN A 23 3.56 -4.50 -5.44
N GLN A 24 2.97 -4.48 -6.64
CA GLN A 24 3.52 -3.72 -7.75
C GLN A 24 3.36 -2.20 -7.55
N VAL A 25 2.22 -1.72 -7.04
CA VAL A 25 2.04 -0.30 -6.64
C VAL A 25 3.14 0.12 -5.65
N VAL A 26 3.38 -0.69 -4.62
CA VAL A 26 4.41 -0.41 -3.61
C VAL A 26 5.80 -0.36 -4.24
N LYS A 27 6.08 -1.26 -5.19
CA LYS A 27 7.33 -1.29 -5.95
C LYS A 27 7.52 0.00 -6.76
N ASP A 28 6.52 0.40 -7.52
CA ASP A 28 6.63 1.52 -8.46
C ASP A 28 6.77 2.86 -7.73
N VAL A 29 5.98 3.11 -6.67
CA VAL A 29 6.12 4.30 -5.82
C VAL A 29 7.50 4.34 -5.16
N TYR A 30 8.02 3.17 -4.75
CA TYR A 30 9.34 3.12 -4.18
C TYR A 30 10.41 3.37 -5.24
N GLU A 31 10.43 2.68 -6.37
CA GLU A 31 11.43 2.87 -7.41
C GLU A 31 11.44 4.32 -7.94
N GLY A 32 10.28 4.98 -8.02
CA GLY A 32 10.09 6.39 -8.43
C GLY A 32 10.82 7.45 -7.58
N GLY A 33 11.25 7.13 -6.35
CA GLY A 33 12.26 7.93 -5.64
C GLY A 33 11.76 9.14 -4.85
N ALA A 34 10.85 9.93 -5.40
CA ALA A 34 10.54 11.26 -4.85
C ALA A 34 9.81 11.23 -3.49
N LYS A 35 8.98 10.21 -3.23
CA LYS A 35 8.11 10.14 -2.03
C LYS A 35 8.27 8.86 -1.19
N ARG A 36 9.41 8.17 -1.31
CA ARG A 36 9.67 6.87 -0.64
C ARG A 36 9.39 6.90 0.87
N ALA A 37 9.94 7.88 1.59
CA ALA A 37 9.81 7.95 3.05
C ALA A 37 8.38 8.26 3.50
N GLU A 38 7.71 9.17 2.79
CA GLU A 38 6.33 9.55 3.05
C GLU A 38 5.36 8.39 2.78
N PHE A 39 5.54 7.70 1.66
CA PHE A 39 4.73 6.52 1.32
C PHE A 39 4.91 5.39 2.33
N VAL A 40 6.15 5.09 2.76
CA VAL A 40 6.40 4.09 3.81
C VAL A 40 5.76 4.51 5.14
N ALA A 41 5.84 5.78 5.50
CA ALA A 41 5.16 6.33 6.67
C ALA A 41 3.64 6.16 6.58
N LEU A 42 3.06 6.40 5.39
CA LEU A 42 1.63 6.20 5.13
C LEU A 42 1.21 4.74 5.20
N LEU A 43 2.01 3.83 4.63
CA LEU A 43 1.76 2.39 4.70
C LEU A 43 1.76 1.87 6.15
N ILE A 44 2.65 2.40 6.99
CA ILE A 44 2.71 2.08 8.42
C ILE A 44 1.49 2.67 9.13
N ALA A 45 1.20 3.95 8.91
CA ALA A 45 0.13 4.68 9.58
C ALA A 45 -1.28 4.20 9.18
N SER A 46 -1.46 3.76 7.93
CA SER A 46 -2.74 3.26 7.43
C SER A 46 -3.08 1.88 7.98
N GLY A 47 -2.06 1.11 8.39
CA GLY A 47 -2.20 -0.28 8.81
C GLY A 47 -2.52 -1.24 7.65
N GLU A 48 -2.43 -0.78 6.40
CA GLU A 48 -2.92 -1.51 5.23
C GLU A 48 -1.97 -2.61 4.75
N LEU A 49 -0.70 -2.55 5.19
CA LEU A 49 0.23 -3.68 5.08
C LEU A 49 -0.09 -4.80 6.09
N LEU A 50 -0.85 -4.54 7.15
CA LEU A 50 -1.12 -5.55 8.17
C LEU A 50 -1.96 -6.71 7.61
N PRO A 51 -3.09 -6.53 6.89
CA PRO A 51 -3.84 -7.65 6.32
C PRO A 51 -3.04 -8.48 5.31
N MET A 52 -2.27 -7.84 4.41
CA MET A 52 -1.44 -8.51 3.41
C MET A 52 -0.27 -9.28 4.02
N ALA A 53 0.34 -8.76 5.09
CA ALA A 53 1.34 -9.47 5.87
C ALA A 53 0.71 -10.59 6.73
N TRP A 54 -0.44 -10.35 7.36
CA TRP A 54 -1.10 -11.26 8.31
C TRP A 54 -1.75 -12.47 7.64
N GLY A 55 -2.32 -12.30 6.43
CA GLY A 55 -2.83 -13.40 5.61
C GLY A 55 -1.73 -14.42 5.23
N ARG A 56 -0.49 -13.94 5.12
CA ARG A 56 0.69 -14.77 4.84
C ARG A 56 1.31 -15.34 6.14
N VAL A 57 1.23 -14.63 7.28
CA VAL A 57 1.62 -15.11 8.63
C VAL A 57 0.72 -16.25 9.14
N ARG A 58 -0.59 -16.21 8.85
CA ARG A 58 -1.52 -17.27 9.28
C ARG A 58 -1.26 -18.62 8.59
N LYS A 59 -0.63 -18.62 7.40
CA LYS A 59 -0.17 -19.85 6.71
C LYS A 59 1.11 -20.44 7.33
N SER A 60 1.85 -19.70 8.16
CA SER A 60 3.10 -20.16 8.76
C SER A 60 3.01 -20.48 10.27
N GLY A 61 1.80 -20.55 10.84
CA GLY A 61 1.60 -21.11 12.19
C GLY A 61 2.18 -20.26 13.33
N VAL A 62 2.04 -18.94 13.30
CA VAL A 62 2.51 -18.07 14.40
C VAL A 62 1.36 -17.82 15.39
N LYS A 63 1.02 -18.83 16.20
CA LYS A 63 -0.02 -18.70 17.24
C LYS A 63 0.54 -18.50 18.66
N GLU A 64 1.86 -18.57 18.86
CA GLU A 64 2.48 -18.49 20.19
C GLU A 64 3.55 -17.42 20.27
N LEU A 65 3.18 -16.15 20.05
CA LEU A 65 4.16 -15.07 20.04
C LEU A 65 3.62 -13.80 20.68
N ALA A 66 3.19 -13.94 21.93
CA ALA A 66 2.87 -12.81 22.79
C ALA A 66 3.33 -13.11 24.22
N MET A 67 4.61 -12.85 24.51
CA MET A 67 5.11 -12.34 25.81
C MET A 67 6.65 -12.23 25.80
N GLY A 68 7.17 -11.01 25.91
CA GLY A 68 8.58 -10.74 26.26
C GLY A 68 9.62 -10.92 25.15
N ALA A 69 10.78 -11.53 25.47
CA ALA A 69 11.98 -11.60 24.62
C ALA A 69 11.75 -12.22 23.22
N ALA A 70 10.72 -13.06 23.07
CA ALA A 70 10.28 -13.59 21.80
C ALA A 70 9.80 -12.49 20.83
N GLY A 71 9.31 -11.36 21.33
CA GLY A 71 8.88 -10.21 20.52
C GLY A 71 10.01 -9.57 19.72
N VAL A 72 11.23 -9.51 20.27
CA VAL A 72 12.40 -8.99 19.54
C VAL A 72 12.84 -9.97 18.45
N VAL A 73 12.73 -11.28 18.71
CA VAL A 73 13.00 -12.32 17.70
C VAL A 73 11.93 -12.31 16.61
N ALA A 74 10.67 -12.10 16.95
CA ALA A 74 9.57 -11.95 15.99
C ALA A 74 9.69 -10.65 15.20
N LEU A 75 10.09 -9.54 15.80
CA LEU A 75 10.42 -8.32 15.08
C LEU A 75 11.60 -8.55 14.13
N ARG A 76 12.66 -9.24 14.59
CA ARG A 76 13.83 -9.55 13.76
C ARG A 76 13.51 -10.53 12.64
N MET A 77 12.60 -11.48 12.86
CA MET A 77 12.09 -12.39 11.84
C MET A 77 11.14 -11.68 10.88
N ALA A 78 10.24 -10.82 11.37
CA ALA A 78 9.39 -9.98 10.55
C ALA A 78 10.23 -9.04 9.69
N VAL A 79 11.29 -8.44 10.23
CA VAL A 79 12.26 -7.63 9.47
C VAL A 79 13.00 -8.49 8.45
N LYS A 80 13.58 -9.64 8.84
CA LYS A 80 14.31 -10.53 7.92
C LYS A 80 13.42 -11.14 6.84
N TRP A 81 12.13 -11.32 7.12
CA TRP A 81 11.13 -11.88 6.21
C TRP A 81 10.47 -10.82 5.34
N LEU A 82 10.25 -9.61 5.88
CA LEU A 82 9.96 -8.39 5.12
C LEU A 82 11.05 -8.25 4.08
N LEU A 83 12.33 -8.18 4.51
CA LEU A 83 13.55 -8.12 3.69
C LEU A 83 13.80 -9.32 2.75
N GLY A 84 13.13 -10.46 2.96
CA GLY A 84 13.35 -11.70 2.20
C GLY A 84 12.42 -11.91 1.00
N GLY A 85 11.37 -11.11 0.87
CA GLY A 85 10.44 -11.12 -0.27
C GLY A 85 10.64 -9.91 -1.21
N PRO A 86 9.87 -9.82 -2.32
CA PRO A 86 9.94 -8.66 -3.22
C PRO A 86 9.65 -7.33 -2.51
N LEU A 87 8.75 -7.31 -1.51
CA LEU A 87 8.52 -6.16 -0.61
C LEU A 87 9.76 -5.78 0.23
N GLY A 88 10.62 -6.74 0.53
CA GLY A 88 11.81 -6.55 1.34
C GLY A 88 12.94 -5.85 0.69
N ILE A 89 13.17 -6.23 -0.56
CA ILE A 89 14.14 -5.57 -1.42
C ILE A 89 13.74 -4.10 -1.56
N ILE A 90 12.44 -3.83 -1.71
CA ILE A 90 11.89 -2.47 -1.76
C ILE A 90 12.18 -1.71 -0.45
N LEU A 91 12.18 -2.32 0.73
CA LEU A 91 12.44 -1.58 1.99
C LEU A 91 13.91 -1.43 2.37
N THR A 92 14.87 -1.95 1.59
CA THR A 92 16.31 -1.91 1.95
C THR A 92 16.98 -0.54 1.85
N GLY A 93 16.43 0.40 1.08
CA GLY A 93 17.10 1.70 0.83
C GLY A 93 17.04 2.70 1.98
N PHE A 94 16.24 2.47 3.02
CA PHE A 94 16.20 3.32 4.24
C PHE A 94 16.38 2.47 5.50
N THR A 95 17.15 2.97 6.47
CA THR A 95 17.22 2.32 7.78
C THR A 95 15.90 2.52 8.54
N ALA A 96 15.54 1.54 9.39
CA ALA A 96 14.34 1.65 10.23
C ALA A 96 14.35 2.91 11.10
N ALA A 97 15.53 3.36 11.55
CA ALA A 97 15.69 4.59 12.31
C ALA A 97 15.30 5.84 11.51
N THR A 98 15.75 5.94 10.25
CA THR A 98 15.43 7.07 9.36
C THR A 98 13.93 7.20 9.11
N LEU A 99 13.24 6.06 8.95
CA LEU A 99 11.78 6.03 8.75
C LEU A 99 11.03 6.48 10.00
N VAL A 100 11.46 6.03 11.18
CA VAL A 100 10.87 6.45 12.46
C VAL A 100 11.09 7.95 12.70
N SER A 101 12.30 8.45 12.44
CA SER A 101 12.59 9.88 12.55
C SER A 101 11.74 10.71 11.59
N PHE A 102 11.61 10.29 10.32
CA PHE A 102 10.74 10.96 9.36
C PHE A 102 9.27 10.96 9.81
N LEU A 103 8.76 9.82 10.27
CA LEU A 103 7.38 9.70 10.72
C LEU A 103 7.10 10.61 11.92
N TRP A 104 8.03 10.72 12.87
CA TRP A 104 7.89 11.64 14.01
C TRP A 104 7.90 13.10 13.52
N SER A 105 8.88 13.47 12.69
CA SER A 105 9.00 14.85 12.19
C SER A 105 7.82 15.29 11.31
N ASN A 106 7.14 14.36 10.63
CA ASN A 106 6.06 14.64 9.69
C ASN A 106 4.70 14.06 10.14
N GLN A 107 4.56 13.77 11.45
CA GLN A 107 3.44 13.01 11.99
C GLN A 107 2.07 13.59 11.58
N LYS A 108 1.89 14.91 11.73
CA LYS A 108 0.62 15.59 11.40
C LYS A 108 0.24 15.42 9.92
N GLU A 109 1.19 15.62 9.02
CA GLU A 109 0.97 15.50 7.58
C GLU A 109 0.67 14.05 7.17
N VAL A 110 1.44 13.10 7.72
CA VAL A 110 1.23 11.67 7.44
C VAL A 110 -0.16 11.23 7.91
N PHE A 111 -0.57 11.60 9.13
CA PHE A 111 -1.91 11.24 9.63
C PHE A 111 -3.05 11.91 8.86
N ALA A 112 -2.88 13.16 8.41
CA ALA A 112 -3.85 13.82 7.55
C ALA A 112 -4.06 13.07 6.21
N ARG A 113 -3.00 12.45 5.68
CA ARG A 113 -3.04 11.65 4.44
C ARG A 113 -3.60 10.25 4.61
N VAL A 114 -3.72 9.70 5.83
CA VAL A 114 -4.21 8.33 6.04
C VAL A 114 -5.63 8.14 5.50
N GLY A 115 -6.54 9.09 5.76
CA GLY A 115 -7.93 9.03 5.28
C GLY A 115 -8.04 9.02 3.75
N PRO A 116 -7.46 10.02 3.05
CA PRO A 116 -7.35 10.01 1.59
C PRO A 116 -6.71 8.75 1.03
N TYR A 117 -5.60 8.29 1.62
CA TYR A 117 -4.90 7.09 1.18
C TYR A 117 -5.80 5.85 1.22
N LYS A 118 -6.50 5.62 2.33
CA LYS A 118 -7.45 4.50 2.46
C LYS A 118 -8.56 4.54 1.41
N ARG A 119 -9.01 5.74 1.02
CA ARG A 119 -10.00 5.89 -0.06
C ARG A 119 -9.41 5.47 -1.41
N ILE A 120 -8.20 5.90 -1.73
CA ILE A 120 -7.50 5.49 -2.97
C ILE A 120 -7.41 3.96 -3.04
N ILE A 121 -6.98 3.29 -1.96
CA ILE A 121 -6.83 1.84 -1.97
C ILE A 121 -8.17 1.10 -2.06
N ARG A 122 -9.20 1.59 -1.35
CA ARG A 122 -10.56 1.02 -1.45
C ARG A 122 -11.10 1.16 -2.87
N ASP A 123 -11.02 2.35 -3.46
CA ASP A 123 -11.52 2.62 -4.81
C ASP A 123 -10.72 1.81 -5.87
N ALA A 124 -9.42 1.59 -5.62
CA ALA A 124 -8.60 0.71 -6.44
C ALA A 124 -9.04 -0.76 -6.35
N ARG A 125 -9.36 -1.24 -5.14
CA ARG A 125 -9.88 -2.59 -4.92
C ARG A 125 -11.20 -2.81 -5.66
N GLU A 126 -12.16 -1.90 -5.49
CA GLU A 126 -13.47 -1.99 -6.15
C GLU A 126 -13.33 -2.07 -7.67
N LYS A 127 -12.47 -1.22 -8.26
CA LYS A 127 -12.20 -1.24 -9.70
C LYS A 127 -11.46 -2.50 -10.15
N PHE A 128 -10.49 -2.97 -9.38
CA PHE A 128 -9.77 -4.19 -9.69
C PHE A 128 -10.71 -5.38 -9.71
N GLU A 129 -11.56 -5.52 -8.69
CA GLU A 129 -12.55 -6.60 -8.59
C GLU A 129 -13.57 -6.52 -9.73
N ASP A 130 -14.09 -5.33 -10.06
CA ASP A 130 -14.98 -5.14 -11.23
C ASP A 130 -14.33 -5.53 -12.57
N ILE A 131 -13.03 -5.25 -12.77
CA ILE A 131 -12.29 -5.68 -13.96
C ILE A 131 -12.18 -7.21 -13.99
N GLN A 132 -11.90 -7.84 -12.85
CA GLN A 132 -11.78 -9.30 -12.76
C GLN A 132 -13.12 -10.00 -13.02
N ASP A 133 -14.20 -9.51 -12.43
CA ASP A 133 -15.53 -10.09 -12.60
C ASP A 133 -15.94 -10.04 -14.07
N LYS A 134 -15.73 -8.90 -14.74
CA LYS A 134 -16.00 -8.76 -16.18
C LYS A 134 -15.12 -9.63 -17.06
N TYR A 135 -13.86 -9.85 -16.68
CA TYR A 135 -12.99 -10.80 -17.37
C TYR A 135 -13.47 -12.25 -17.19
N GLN A 136 -13.87 -12.64 -15.98
CA GLN A 136 -14.39 -13.98 -15.69
C GLN A 136 -15.72 -14.25 -16.40
N ASP A 137 -16.55 -13.22 -16.55
CA ASP A 137 -17.79 -13.24 -17.33
C ASP A 137 -17.55 -13.23 -18.86
N GLY A 138 -16.29 -13.19 -19.31
CA GLY A 138 -15.92 -13.17 -20.73
C GLY A 138 -16.23 -11.86 -21.44
N ARG A 139 -16.48 -10.77 -20.70
CA ARG A 139 -16.74 -9.43 -21.26
C ARG A 139 -15.46 -8.71 -21.67
N TYR A 140 -14.32 -9.15 -21.14
CA TYR A 140 -12.99 -8.70 -21.52
C TYR A 140 -12.11 -9.89 -21.92
N ASP A 141 -11.26 -9.70 -22.92
CA ASP A 141 -10.16 -10.62 -23.18
C ASP A 141 -8.95 -10.37 -22.25
N GLU A 142 -7.94 -11.23 -22.34
CA GLU A 142 -6.74 -11.16 -21.50
C GLU A 142 -5.96 -9.84 -21.69
N GLY A 143 -5.89 -9.33 -22.92
CA GLY A 143 -5.19 -8.09 -23.25
C GLY A 143 -5.94 -6.86 -22.75
N GLU A 144 -7.26 -6.83 -22.93
CA GLU A 144 -8.13 -5.78 -22.39
C GLU A 144 -8.04 -5.70 -20.87
N ARG A 145 -8.12 -6.85 -20.18
CA ARG A 145 -7.91 -6.93 -18.72
C ARG A 145 -6.55 -6.37 -18.33
N ALA A 146 -5.49 -6.75 -19.04
CA ALA A 146 -4.13 -6.30 -18.73
C ALA A 146 -4.02 -4.78 -18.83
N LEU A 147 -4.49 -4.17 -19.93
CA LEU A 147 -4.45 -2.72 -20.12
C LEU A 147 -5.25 -1.95 -19.05
N LEU A 148 -6.42 -2.46 -18.66
CA LEU A 148 -7.23 -1.85 -17.61
C LEU A 148 -6.53 -1.89 -16.25
N ILE A 149 -5.93 -3.03 -15.90
CA ILE A 149 -5.17 -3.18 -14.64
C ILE A 149 -3.92 -2.29 -14.66
N GLU A 150 -3.21 -2.20 -15.78
CA GLU A 150 -2.03 -1.32 -15.92
C GLU A 150 -2.41 0.17 -15.80
N GLY A 151 -3.51 0.57 -16.43
CA GLY A 151 -4.05 1.94 -16.32
C GLY A 151 -4.46 2.26 -14.89
N LEU A 152 -5.12 1.33 -14.20
CA LEU A 152 -5.48 1.46 -12.80
C LEU A 152 -4.24 1.60 -11.92
N LEU A 153 -3.21 0.80 -12.18
CA LEU A 153 -1.95 0.86 -11.42
C LEU A 153 -1.30 2.24 -11.53
N ARG A 154 -1.12 2.74 -12.75
CA ARG A 154 -0.51 4.07 -12.99
C ARG A 154 -1.32 5.18 -12.31
N ARG A 155 -2.65 5.07 -12.35
CA ARG A 155 -3.53 6.02 -11.67
C ARG A 155 -3.33 6.00 -10.15
N VAL A 156 -3.29 4.82 -9.53
CA VAL A 156 -3.09 4.69 -8.08
C VAL A 156 -1.73 5.25 -7.67
N VAL A 157 -0.66 4.90 -8.38
CA VAL A 157 0.68 5.47 -8.15
C VAL A 157 0.64 7.00 -8.23
N SER A 158 0.01 7.55 -9.27
CA SER A 158 -0.12 9.01 -9.46
C SER A 158 -0.93 9.68 -8.34
N GLU A 159 -2.02 9.07 -7.88
CA GLU A 159 -2.87 9.59 -6.79
C GLU A 159 -2.14 9.54 -5.44
N ILE A 160 -1.34 8.50 -5.18
CA ILE A 160 -0.48 8.41 -3.99
C ILE A 160 0.62 9.47 -4.03
N GLU A 161 1.18 9.73 -5.21
CA GLU A 161 2.25 10.71 -5.40
C GLU A 161 1.74 12.16 -5.50
N ALA A 162 0.43 12.38 -5.63
CA ALA A 162 -0.14 13.72 -5.71
C ALA A 162 0.16 14.54 -4.43
N PRO A 163 0.40 15.86 -4.55
CA PRO A 163 0.42 16.76 -3.40
C PRO A 163 -0.95 16.78 -2.72
N LEU A 164 -0.99 17.01 -1.40
CA LEU A 164 -2.26 17.30 -0.74
C LEU A 164 -2.86 18.59 -1.31
N PRO A 165 -4.19 18.66 -1.50
CA PRO A 165 -4.85 19.96 -1.52
C PRO A 165 -4.59 20.64 -0.17
N GLU A 166 -4.26 21.93 -0.20
CA GLU A 166 -4.06 22.71 1.04
C GLU A 166 -5.29 22.56 1.94
N PRO A 167 -5.10 22.50 3.28
CA PRO A 167 -6.21 22.46 4.21
C PRO A 167 -7.16 23.61 3.88
N ASP A 168 -8.43 23.28 3.65
CA ASP A 168 -9.45 24.28 3.39
C ASP A 168 -9.59 25.13 4.67
N PRO A 169 -9.21 26.43 4.64
CA PRO A 169 -9.25 27.29 5.83
C PRO A 169 -10.66 27.44 6.40
N SER A 170 -11.71 26.99 5.69
CA SER A 170 -13.08 27.00 6.18
C SER A 170 -13.47 25.84 7.12
N THR A 171 -12.54 24.94 7.45
CA THR A 171 -12.78 23.84 8.42
C THR A 171 -12.14 24.05 9.80
N GLU A 172 -11.40 25.15 10.02
CA GLU A 172 -10.85 25.54 11.33
C GLU A 172 -11.63 26.70 11.96
N ASP A 173 -12.95 26.60 12.11
CA ASP A 173 -13.72 27.53 12.95
C ASP A 173 -14.92 26.80 13.54
N GLY A 174 -14.72 26.15 14.69
CA GLY A 174 -15.82 25.44 15.33
C GLY A 174 -15.54 24.89 16.73
N GLU A 175 -14.56 25.43 17.46
CA GLU A 175 -14.41 25.09 18.88
C GLU A 175 -13.67 26.18 19.67
N GLU A 176 -14.22 27.39 19.68
CA GLU A 176 -13.94 28.37 20.75
C GLU A 176 -15.29 28.98 21.17
N ASP A 177 -15.89 28.41 22.22
CA ASP A 177 -16.45 29.20 23.32
C ASP A 177 -17.02 28.27 24.40
N ALA A 178 -16.12 27.84 25.29
CA ALA A 178 -16.49 27.61 26.67
C ALA A 178 -15.71 28.60 27.55
N LYS A 179 -16.39 29.66 28.05
CA LYS A 179 -16.59 29.92 29.49
C LYS A 179 -16.80 31.41 29.88
N ALA A 180 -18.03 31.67 30.40
CA ALA A 180 -18.44 32.56 31.50
C ALA A 180 -18.34 34.10 31.29
N PRO A 181 -19.12 34.94 32.02
CA PRO A 181 -19.32 34.93 33.48
C PRO A 181 -20.56 34.19 34.01
#